data_AF-A0A9N8ZNU8-F1
#
_entry.id   AF-A0A9N8ZNU8-F1
#
_cell.length_a   1.000
_cell.length_b   1.000
_cell.length_c   1.000
_cell.angle_alpha   90.00
_cell.angle_beta   90.00
_cell.angle_gamma   90.00
#
_symmetry.space_group_name_H-M   'P 1'
#
loop_
_entity.id
_entity.type
_entity.pdbx_description
1 polymer ?
#
loop_
_entity_poly.entity_id
_entity_poly.type
_entity_poly.pdbx_seq_one_letter_code
_entity_poly.pdbx_strand_id
1 'polypeptide(L)'
;FVVPLRIGAFIVAAWMFVWMAYSGLSLMLASYGTSNIIWKILGVPFFLVAAVALYGAHAIYHEIPHRVATFVRLYLFSIIFYFLAQIVFIVAVEIAVASAAAAAKKNCEDAQANLPANAKTDCSVTYSGGFPIFGWLVPFVFAFIWQAYLYVCIRSYSLELSERNEKQPTTTTYNIGA
;
A
#
# COMPACT_ATOMS: atom_id res chain seq x y z
N PHE A 1 -24.26 5.97 -7.42
CA PHE A 1 -23.30 4.84 -7.29
C PHE A 1 -23.83 3.69 -8.13
N VAL A 2 -23.09 3.23 -9.15
CA VAL A 2 -23.55 2.22 -10.13
C VAL A 2 -23.36 0.78 -9.61
N VAL A 3 -22.63 0.60 -8.51
CA VAL A 3 -22.34 -0.71 -7.90
C VAL A 3 -23.02 -0.81 -6.53
N PRO A 4 -23.68 -1.94 -6.19
CA PRO A 4 -24.20 -2.19 -4.84
C PRO A 4 -23.09 -2.01 -3.79
N LEU A 5 -23.37 -1.28 -2.70
CA LEU A 5 -22.41 -0.94 -1.64
C LEU A 5 -21.73 -2.19 -1.03
N ARG A 6 -22.46 -3.31 -0.94
CA ARG A 6 -21.92 -4.61 -0.52
C ARG A 6 -20.84 -5.13 -1.46
N ILE A 7 -21.06 -5.05 -2.77
CA ILE A 7 -20.08 -5.47 -3.79
C ILE A 7 -18.85 -4.56 -3.74
N GLY A 8 -19.05 -3.25 -3.56
CA GLY A 8 -17.96 -2.30 -3.34
C GLY A 8 -17.08 -2.68 -2.16
N ALA A 9 -17.67 -2.99 -1.00
CA ALA A 9 -16.93 -3.41 0.19
C ALA A 9 -16.18 -4.75 -0.02
N PHE A 10 -16.77 -5.69 -0.75
CA PHE A 10 -16.09 -6.94 -1.12
C PHE A 10 -14.89 -6.72 -2.04
N ILE A 11 -15.03 -5.82 -3.03
CA ILE A 11 -13.91 -5.45 -3.91
C ILE A 11 -12.77 -4.86 -3.10
N VAL A 12 -13.04 -4.00 -2.11
CA VAL A 12 -12.03 -3.44 -1.20
C VAL A 12 -11.29 -4.54 -0.44
N ALA A 13 -12.03 -5.48 0.16
CA ALA A 13 -11.43 -6.59 0.92
C ALA A 13 -10.61 -7.52 0.01
N ALA A 14 -11.11 -7.85 -1.18
CA ALA A 14 -10.38 -8.66 -2.15
C ALA A 14 -9.11 -7.95 -2.66
N TRP A 15 -9.21 -6.64 -2.95
CA TRP A 15 -8.07 -5.81 -3.35
C TRP A 15 -6.98 -5.79 -2.27
N MET A 16 -7.36 -5.53 -1.02
CA MET A 16 -6.43 -5.58 0.10
C MET A 16 -5.77 -6.95 0.25
N PHE A 17 -6.55 -8.03 0.14
CA PHE A 17 -6.02 -9.39 0.24
C PHE A 17 -4.96 -9.67 -0.83
N VAL A 18 -5.28 -9.40 -2.10
CA VAL A 18 -4.39 -9.65 -3.23
C VAL A 18 -3.10 -8.85 -3.08
N TRP A 19 -3.18 -7.56 -2.76
CA TRP A 19 -1.99 -6.71 -2.64
C TRP A 19 -1.12 -7.08 -1.44
N MET A 20 -1.72 -7.32 -0.27
CA MET A 20 -0.95 -7.64 0.93
C MET A 20 -0.32 -9.04 0.81
N ALA A 21 -1.02 -10.01 0.22
CA ALA A 21 -0.45 -11.31 -0.08
C ALA A 21 0.69 -11.21 -1.11
N TYR A 22 0.50 -10.42 -2.18
CA TYR A 22 1.53 -10.20 -3.20
C TYR A 22 2.77 -9.52 -2.62
N SER A 23 2.61 -8.46 -1.82
CA SER A 23 3.73 -7.76 -1.17
C SER A 23 4.45 -8.65 -0.16
N GLY A 24 3.71 -9.41 0.66
CA GLY A 24 4.30 -10.36 1.60
C GLY A 24 5.11 -11.45 0.90
N LEU A 25 4.56 -12.01 -0.19
CA LEU A 25 5.25 -13.00 -1.01
C LEU A 25 6.50 -12.42 -1.69
N SER A 26 6.39 -11.22 -2.26
CA SER A 26 7.51 -10.54 -2.93
C SER A 26 8.67 -10.27 -1.95
N LEU A 27 8.38 -9.82 -0.73
CA LEU A 27 9.38 -9.62 0.32
C LEU A 27 10.04 -10.93 0.74
N MET A 28 9.25 -12.00 0.92
CA MET A 28 9.81 -13.32 1.23
C MET A 28 10.70 -13.86 0.10
N LEU A 29 10.28 -13.68 -1.15
CA LEU A 29 11.04 -14.09 -2.33
C LEU A 29 12.33 -13.29 -2.51
N ALA A 30 12.31 -11.97 -2.23
CA ALA A 30 13.49 -11.12 -2.28
C ALA A 30 14.60 -11.60 -1.32
N SER A 31 14.23 -12.19 -0.18
CA SER A 31 15.20 -12.74 0.77
C SER A 31 16.09 -13.86 0.20
N TYR A 32 15.59 -14.61 -0.79
CA TYR A 32 16.36 -15.66 -1.45
C TYR A 32 17.41 -15.10 -2.42
N GLY A 33 17.21 -13.88 -2.93
CA GLY A 33 18.17 -13.21 -3.80
C GLY A 33 19.28 -12.46 -3.05
N THR A 34 19.06 -12.04 -1.80
CA THR A 34 20.01 -11.20 -1.06
C THR A 34 20.54 -11.82 0.24
N SER A 35 20.18 -13.08 0.54
CA SER A 35 20.57 -13.81 1.77
C SER A 35 20.22 -13.11 3.10
N ASN A 36 19.34 -12.11 3.07
CA ASN A 36 19.08 -11.23 4.20
C ASN A 36 17.74 -11.60 4.86
N ILE A 37 17.80 -12.08 6.11
CA ILE A 37 16.65 -12.58 6.86
C ILE A 37 15.61 -11.49 7.18
N ILE A 38 16.04 -10.22 7.19
CA ILE A 38 15.17 -9.07 7.48
C ILE A 38 13.97 -9.04 6.52
N TRP A 39 14.17 -9.38 5.25
CA TRP A 39 13.08 -9.40 4.26
C TRP A 39 12.01 -10.46 4.56
N LYS A 40 12.38 -11.60 5.16
CA LYS A 40 11.42 -12.63 5.61
C LYS A 40 10.58 -12.12 6.76
N ILE A 41 11.23 -11.49 7.75
CA ILE A 41 10.57 -10.92 8.93
C ILE A 41 9.58 -9.83 8.51
N LEU A 42 9.97 -8.98 7.54
CA LEU A 42 9.10 -7.95 6.99
C LEU A 42 7.94 -8.50 6.16
N GLY A 43 8.07 -9.68 5.54
CA GLY A 43 6.98 -10.31 4.79
C GLY A 43 5.83 -10.84 5.67
N VAL A 44 6.12 -11.32 6.88
CA VAL A 44 5.12 -11.85 7.83
C VAL A 44 3.98 -10.87 8.16
N PRO A 45 4.23 -9.60 8.55
CA PRO A 45 3.15 -8.66 8.84
C PRO A 45 2.25 -8.39 7.65
N PHE A 46 2.76 -8.44 6.41
CA PHE A 46 1.91 -8.32 5.21
C PHE A 46 0.93 -9.49 5.08
N PHE A 47 1.37 -10.72 5.36
CA PHE A 47 0.45 -11.87 5.40
C PHE A 47 -0.58 -11.77 6.54
N LEU A 48 -0.21 -11.22 7.69
CA LEU A 48 -1.16 -10.97 8.79
C LEU A 48 -2.21 -9.94 8.36
N VAL A 49 -1.83 -8.88 7.66
CA VAL A 49 -2.78 -7.89 7.10
C VAL A 49 -3.66 -8.53 6.01
N ALA A 50 -3.12 -9.43 5.19
CA ALA A 50 -3.91 -10.19 4.24
C ALA A 50 -4.97 -11.08 4.95
N ALA A 51 -4.62 -11.70 6.07
CA ALA A 51 -5.58 -12.45 6.89
C ALA A 51 -6.67 -11.54 7.49
N VAL A 52 -6.33 -10.31 7.89
CA VAL A 52 -7.32 -9.30 8.30
C VAL A 52 -8.27 -8.94 7.16
N ALA A 53 -7.80 -8.90 5.92
CA ALA A 53 -8.66 -8.68 4.75
C ALA A 53 -9.65 -9.83 4.52
N LEU A 54 -9.24 -11.08 4.73
CA LEU A 54 -10.14 -12.24 4.71
C LEU A 54 -11.19 -12.16 5.83
N TYR A 55 -10.77 -11.77 7.04
CA TYR A 55 -11.69 -11.52 8.15
C TYR A 55 -12.71 -10.42 7.82
N GLY A 56 -12.26 -9.33 7.18
CA GLY A 56 -13.11 -8.26 6.66
C GLY A 56 -14.13 -8.77 5.64
N ALA A 57 -13.70 -9.56 4.66
CA ALA A 57 -14.57 -10.16 3.66
C ALA A 57 -15.64 -11.07 4.30
N HIS A 58 -15.26 -11.90 5.27
CA HIS A 58 -16.18 -12.73 6.03
C HIS A 58 -17.19 -11.89 6.84
N ALA A 59 -16.73 -10.80 7.48
CA ALA A 59 -17.61 -9.89 8.21
C ALA A 59 -18.63 -9.19 7.30
N ILE A 60 -18.22 -8.80 6.09
CA ILE A 60 -19.10 -8.22 5.06
C ILE A 60 -20.10 -9.26 4.55
N TYR A 61 -19.67 -10.52 4.37
CA TYR A 61 -20.54 -11.62 3.95
C TYR A 61 -21.69 -11.85 4.92
N HIS A 62 -21.36 -11.93 6.22
CA HIS A 62 -22.31 -12.18 7.31
C HIS A 62 -22.99 -10.93 7.87
N GLU A 63 -22.73 -9.75 7.29
CA GLU A 63 -23.43 -8.50 7.64
C GLU A 63 -23.30 -8.11 9.14
N ILE A 64 -22.15 -8.39 9.77
CA ILE A 64 -21.91 -8.12 11.20
C ILE A 64 -21.37 -6.69 11.40
N PRO A 65 -22.15 -5.74 11.93
CA PRO A 65 -21.82 -4.30 11.89
C PRO A 65 -20.55 -3.94 12.69
N HIS A 66 -20.40 -4.48 13.90
CA HIS A 66 -19.21 -4.21 14.74
C HIS A 66 -17.91 -4.66 14.06
N ARG A 67 -17.91 -5.83 13.41
CA ARG A 67 -16.71 -6.38 12.76
C ARG A 67 -16.34 -5.59 11.50
N VAL A 68 -17.33 -5.16 10.72
CA VAL A 68 -17.10 -4.28 9.56
C VAL A 68 -16.54 -2.92 10.00
N ALA A 69 -17.05 -2.33 11.08
CA ALA A 69 -16.52 -1.08 11.60
C ALA A 69 -15.06 -1.20 12.08
N THR A 70 -14.69 -2.31 12.73
CA THR A 70 -13.29 -2.59 13.08
C THR A 70 -12.42 -2.69 11.84
N PHE A 71 -12.89 -3.39 10.80
CA PHE A 71 -12.16 -3.52 9.54
C PHE A 71 -11.93 -2.17 8.85
N VAL A 72 -12.93 -1.28 8.83
CA VAL A 72 -12.79 0.09 8.29
C VAL A 72 -11.69 0.88 9.01
N ARG A 73 -11.62 0.77 10.34
CA ARG A 73 -10.57 1.45 11.13
C ARG A 73 -9.19 0.90 10.81
N LEU A 74 -9.04 -0.42 10.74
CA LEU A 74 -7.78 -1.07 10.37
C LEU A 74 -7.34 -0.69 8.96
N TYR A 75 -8.29 -0.57 8.02
CA TYR A 75 -8.00 -0.14 6.66
C TYR A 75 -7.47 1.30 6.62
N LEU A 76 -8.06 2.21 7.39
CA LEU A 76 -7.57 3.59 7.49
C LEU A 76 -6.12 3.64 8.01
N PHE A 77 -5.80 2.89 9.06
CA PHE A 77 -4.43 2.80 9.57
C PHE A 77 -3.46 2.24 8.53
N SER A 78 -3.89 1.21 7.78
CA SER A 78 -3.10 0.63 6.70
C SER A 78 -2.82 1.65 5.58
N ILE A 79 -3.82 2.46 5.19
CA ILE A 79 -3.65 3.53 4.21
C ILE A 79 -2.62 4.56 4.68
N ILE A 80 -2.73 5.04 5.92
CA ILE A 80 -1.79 6.02 6.50
C ILE A 80 -0.36 5.45 6.51
N PHE A 81 -0.20 4.23 7.02
CA PHE A 81 1.11 3.58 7.07
C PHE A 81 1.70 3.37 5.67
N TYR A 82 0.88 2.97 4.69
CA TYR A 82 1.30 2.81 3.31
C TYR A 82 1.85 4.12 2.72
N PHE A 83 1.19 5.25 2.94
CA PHE A 83 1.67 6.55 2.47
C PHE A 83 2.98 6.98 3.15
N LEU A 84 3.09 6.78 4.46
CA LEU A 84 4.34 7.07 5.18
C LEU A 84 5.49 6.22 4.65
N ALA A 85 5.27 4.92 4.45
CA ALA A 85 6.27 4.01 3.90
C ALA A 85 6.67 4.38 2.46
N GLN A 86 5.70 4.76 1.61
CA GLN A 86 5.94 5.28 0.25
C GLN A 86 6.83 6.53 0.26
N ILE A 87 6.53 7.51 1.11
CA ILE A 87 7.33 8.75 1.22
C ILE A 87 8.77 8.42 1.63
N VAL A 88 8.96 7.57 2.64
CA VAL A 88 10.29 7.15 3.09
C VAL A 88 11.05 6.42 1.98
N PHE A 89 10.37 5.53 1.26
CA PHE A 89 10.96 4.80 0.13
C PHE A 89 11.44 5.74 -0.98
N ILE A 90 10.61 6.72 -1.36
CA ILE A 90 10.96 7.71 -2.38
C ILE A 90 12.22 8.48 -1.98
N VAL A 91 12.25 9.02 -0.75
CA VAL A 91 13.42 9.77 -0.25
C VAL A 91 14.68 8.88 -0.22
N ALA A 92 14.55 7.63 0.22
CA ALA A 92 15.69 6.70 0.25
C ALA A 92 16.23 6.40 -1.15
N VAL A 93 15.35 6.22 -2.13
CA VAL A 93 15.75 5.99 -3.54
C VAL A 93 16.40 7.24 -4.12
N GLU A 94 15.89 8.44 -3.86
CA GLU A 94 16.51 9.68 -4.33
C GLU A 94 17.94 9.85 -3.79
N ILE A 95 18.16 9.55 -2.50
CA ILE A 95 19.50 9.58 -1.89
C ILE A 95 20.42 8.53 -2.54
N ALA A 96 19.92 7.32 -2.77
CA ALA A 96 20.69 6.25 -3.39
C ALA A 96 21.11 6.61 -4.83
N VAL A 97 20.20 7.18 -5.62
CA VAL A 97 20.49 7.63 -6.99
C VAL A 97 21.47 8.80 -6.99
N ALA A 98 21.29 9.79 -6.11
CA ALA A 98 22.19 10.93 -6.00
C ALA A 98 23.62 10.50 -5.61
N SER A 99 23.75 9.57 -4.66
CA SER A 99 25.06 9.04 -4.26
C SER A 99 25.73 8.21 -5.36
N ALA A 100 24.97 7.39 -6.08
CA ALA A 100 25.47 6.64 -7.23
C ALA A 100 25.94 7.58 -8.36
N ALA A 101 25.21 8.67 -8.61
CA ALA A 101 25.60 9.69 -9.58
C ALA A 101 26.90 10.40 -9.19
N ALA A 102 27.05 10.77 -7.90
CA ALA A 102 28.28 11.37 -7.39
C ALA A 102 29.48 10.42 -7.50
N ALA A 103 29.29 9.13 -7.18
CA ALA A 103 30.33 8.12 -7.33
C ALA A 103 30.73 7.90 -8.79
N ALA A 104 29.77 7.85 -9.71
CA ALA A 104 30.04 7.72 -11.14
C ALA A 104 30.80 8.93 -11.69
N LYS A 105 30.42 10.14 -11.28
CA LYS A 105 31.15 11.37 -11.64
C LYS A 105 32.59 11.33 -11.15
N LYS A 106 32.80 10.99 -9.88
CA LYS A 106 34.15 10.87 -9.30
C LYS A 106 35.00 9.84 -10.04
N ASN A 107 34.45 8.66 -10.34
CA ASN A 107 35.17 7.62 -11.08
C ASN A 107 35.56 8.08 -12.50
N CYS A 108 34.72 8.89 -13.15
CA CYS A 108 35.02 9.49 -14.45
C CYS A 108 36.16 10.51 -14.34
N GLU A 109 36.10 11.41 -13.35
CA GLU A 109 37.15 12.41 -13.11
C GLU A 109 38.48 11.74 -12.77
N ASP A 110 38.47 10.70 -11.94
CA ASP A 110 39.66 9.93 -11.56
C ASP A 110 40.25 9.19 -12.78
N ALA A 111 39.42 8.61 -13.65
CA ALA A 111 39.87 7.94 -14.87
C ALA A 111 40.51 8.90 -15.89
N GLN A 112 40.13 10.18 -15.85
CA GLN A 112 40.65 11.22 -16.76
C GLN A 112 41.70 12.13 -16.12
N ALA A 113 42.10 11.85 -14.88
CA ALA A 113 43.06 12.67 -14.14
C ALA A 113 44.38 12.89 -14.90
N ASN A 114 44.81 11.89 -15.69
CA ASN A 114 46.09 11.88 -16.41
C ASN A 114 45.97 12.19 -17.91
N LEU A 115 44.78 12.49 -18.42
CA LEU A 115 44.58 12.82 -19.83
C LEU A 115 44.86 14.31 -20.10
N PRO A 116 45.48 14.65 -21.24
CA PRO A 116 45.67 16.06 -21.62
C PRO A 116 44.31 16.73 -21.85
N ALA A 117 44.21 18.03 -21.59
CA ALA A 117 42.93 18.75 -21.50
C ALA A 117 42.05 18.66 -22.76
N ASN A 118 42.67 18.49 -23.93
CA ASN A 118 42.04 18.29 -25.23
C ASN A 118 41.49 16.87 -25.48
N ALA A 119 41.83 15.90 -24.62
CA ALA A 119 41.30 14.53 -24.66
C ALA A 119 40.32 14.23 -23.51
N LYS A 120 40.08 15.19 -22.61
CA LYS A 120 39.08 15.06 -21.54
C LYS A 120 37.68 15.15 -22.14
N THR A 121 36.78 14.31 -21.65
CA THR A 121 35.35 14.38 -21.98
C THR A 121 34.58 14.90 -20.79
N ASP A 122 33.43 15.51 -21.04
CA ASP A 122 32.61 16.06 -19.96
C ASP A 122 32.09 14.93 -19.07
N CYS A 123 32.58 14.90 -17.83
CA CYS A 123 32.13 13.99 -16.77
C CYS A 123 30.86 14.49 -16.08
N SER A 124 30.18 15.52 -16.62
CA SER A 124 28.80 15.79 -16.28
C SER A 124 27.98 14.55 -16.62
N VAL A 125 27.79 13.68 -15.62
CA VAL A 125 26.78 12.64 -15.67
C VAL A 125 25.46 13.39 -15.61
N THR A 126 25.04 13.90 -16.77
CA THR A 126 23.70 14.41 -16.96
C THR A 126 22.85 13.15 -16.93
N TYR A 127 22.37 12.78 -15.73
CA TYR A 127 21.15 12.01 -15.64
C TYR A 127 20.10 12.88 -16.33
N SER A 128 19.94 12.71 -17.64
CA SER A 128 18.91 13.42 -18.43
C SER A 128 17.50 13.01 -17.98
N GLY A 129 17.39 12.04 -17.08
CA GLY A 129 16.29 11.87 -16.16
C GLY A 129 16.80 11.88 -14.72
N GLY A 130 17.01 13.07 -14.13
CA GLY A 130 16.93 13.20 -12.68
C GLY A 130 15.63 12.51 -12.25
N PHE A 131 15.70 11.59 -11.27
CA PHE A 131 14.61 10.71 -10.86
C PHE A 131 13.29 11.47 -10.94
N PRO A 132 12.45 11.23 -11.98
CA PRO A 132 11.49 12.24 -12.38
C PRO A 132 10.45 12.31 -11.28
N ILE A 133 10.47 13.41 -10.54
CA ILE A 133 9.48 13.65 -9.49
C ILE A 133 8.08 13.46 -10.08
N PHE A 134 7.90 13.93 -11.33
CA PHE A 134 6.70 13.73 -12.12
C PHE A 134 6.39 12.27 -12.49
N GLY A 135 7.40 11.43 -12.69
CA GLY A 135 7.23 10.02 -13.03
C GLY A 135 6.67 9.17 -11.88
N TRP A 136 6.94 9.56 -10.64
CA TRP A 136 6.34 8.91 -9.47
C TRP A 136 5.10 9.65 -8.93
N LEU A 137 5.02 10.96 -9.11
CA LEU A 137 3.90 11.77 -8.62
C LEU A 137 2.58 11.33 -9.23
N VAL A 138 2.54 11.06 -10.54
CA VAL A 138 1.33 10.60 -11.24
C VAL A 138 0.80 9.27 -10.68
N PRO A 139 1.59 8.18 -10.63
CA PRO A 139 1.11 6.92 -10.04
C PRO A 139 0.83 7.06 -8.53
N PHE A 140 1.56 7.91 -7.80
CA PHE A 140 1.28 8.18 -6.39
C PHE A 140 -0.08 8.85 -6.18
N VAL A 141 -0.39 9.90 -6.94
CA VAL A 141 -1.69 10.60 -6.88
C VAL A 141 -2.82 9.66 -7.30
N PHE A 142 -2.61 8.85 -8.35
CA PHE A 142 -3.59 7.86 -8.76
C PHE A 142 -3.85 6.81 -7.67
N ALA A 143 -2.79 6.28 -7.05
CA ALA A 143 -2.90 5.37 -5.91
C ALA A 143 -3.62 6.04 -4.72
N PHE A 144 -3.37 7.33 -4.47
CA PHE A 144 -4.06 8.08 -3.44
C PHE A 144 -5.56 8.19 -3.69
N ILE A 145 -5.95 8.63 -4.89
CA ILE A 145 -7.36 8.74 -5.28
C ILE A 145 -8.05 7.37 -5.20
N TRP A 146 -7.37 6.31 -5.66
CA TRP A 146 -7.89 4.96 -5.61
C TRP A 146 -8.13 4.47 -4.18
N GLN A 147 -7.14 4.62 -3.29
CA GLN A 147 -7.28 4.21 -1.87
C GLN A 147 -8.35 5.04 -1.15
N ALA A 148 -8.43 6.34 -1.43
CA ALA A 148 -9.48 7.21 -0.88
C ALA A 148 -10.88 6.78 -1.35
N TYR A 149 -11.04 6.45 -2.63
CA TYR A 149 -12.29 5.93 -3.18
C TYR A 149 -12.72 4.62 -2.50
N LEU A 150 -11.79 3.67 -2.35
CA LEU A 150 -12.03 2.41 -1.66
C LEU A 150 -12.43 2.61 -0.19
N TYR A 151 -11.77 3.55 0.51
CA TYR A 151 -12.11 3.91 1.88
C TYR A 151 -13.53 4.46 2.01
N VAL A 152 -13.93 5.36 1.10
CA VAL A 152 -15.29 5.90 1.07
C VAL A 152 -16.30 4.78 0.83
N CYS A 153 -16.04 3.85 -0.09
CA CYS A 153 -16.95 2.74 -0.37
C CYS A 153 -17.21 1.87 0.87
N ILE A 154 -16.15 1.49 1.59
CA ILE A 154 -16.31 0.62 2.76
C ILE A 154 -16.89 1.35 3.97
N ARG A 155 -16.56 2.63 4.14
CA ARG A 155 -17.17 3.48 5.18
C ARG A 155 -18.66 3.67 4.95
N SER A 156 -19.07 3.97 3.71
CA SER A 156 -20.48 4.11 3.34
C SER A 156 -21.26 2.81 3.60
N TYR A 157 -20.68 1.65 3.26
CA TYR A 157 -21.29 0.36 3.57
C TYR A 157 -21.43 0.12 5.09
N SER A 158 -20.41 0.46 5.87
CA SER A 158 -20.47 0.31 7.34
C SER A 158 -21.56 1.17 7.99
N LEU A 159 -21.83 2.37 7.44
CA LEU A 159 -22.91 3.24 7.91
C LEU A 159 -24.28 2.68 7.56
N GLU A 160 -24.47 2.29 6.30
CA GLU A 160 -25.72 1.67 5.84
C GLU A 160 -26.04 0.40 6.66
N LEU A 161 -25.04 -0.44 6.92
CA LEU A 161 -25.20 -1.66 7.70
C LEU A 161 -25.58 -1.38 9.16
N SER A 162 -25.04 -0.31 9.75
CA SER A 162 -25.42 0.12 11.10
C SER A 162 -26.87 0.60 11.14
N GLU A 163 -27.29 1.41 10.17
CA GLU A 163 -28.66 1.90 10.06
C GLU A 163 -29.69 0.78 9.84
N ARG A 164 -29.35 -0.25 9.02
CA ARG A 164 -30.23 -1.41 8.80
C ARG A 164 -30.40 -2.24 10.06
N ASN A 165 -29.33 -2.42 10.84
CA ASN A 165 -29.38 -3.18 12.10
C ASN A 165 -30.12 -2.42 13.21
N GLU A 166 -30.03 -1.09 13.24
CA GLU A 166 -30.75 -0.25 14.22
C GLU A 166 -32.26 -0.18 13.92
N LYS A 167 -32.64 -0.22 12.64
CA LYS A 167 -34.05 -0.23 12.20
C LYS A 167 -34.73 -1.60 12.27
N GLN A 168 -34.00 -2.69 12.54
CA GLN A 168 -34.62 -3.99 12.79
C GLN A 168 -35.24 -3.99 14.20
N PRO A 169 -36.58 -4.01 14.35
CA PRO A 169 -37.18 -4.14 15.67
C PRO A 169 -36.72 -5.46 16.26
N THR A 170 -36.24 -5.43 17.50
CA THR A 170 -36.03 -6.60 18.34
C THR A 170 -37.29 -7.45 18.28
N THR A 171 -37.23 -8.57 17.55
CA THR A 171 -38.32 -9.54 17.51
C THR A 171 -38.58 -9.93 18.95
N THR A 172 -39.75 -9.53 19.42
CA THR A 172 -40.28 -9.76 20.75
C THR A 172 -40.18 -11.25 21.03
N THR A 173 -39.38 -11.63 22.02
CA THR A 173 -39.51 -12.93 22.67
C THR A 173 -40.91 -12.97 23.27
N TYR A 174 -41.86 -13.59 22.55
CA TYR A 174 -43.10 -14.05 23.15
C TYR A 174 -42.73 -15.14 24.16
N ASN A 175 -42.59 -14.74 25.42
CA ASN A 175 -42.62 -15.65 26.54
C ASN A 175 -44.06 -16.15 26.63
N ILE A 176 -44.35 -17.25 25.95
CA ILE A 176 -45.58 -18.01 26.15
C ILE A 176 -45.40 -18.66 27.50
N GLY A 177 -46.15 -18.17 28.49
CA GLY A 177 -46.17 -18.74 29.83
C GLY A 177 -46.49 -20.23 29.78
N ALA A 178 -45.81 -20.97 30.64
CA ALA A 178 -46.22 -22.27 31.14
C ALA A 178 -46.13 -22.22 32.66
#